data_AF-A7EZB2-F1
#
_entry.id   AF-A7EZB2-F1
#
_cell.length_a   1.000
_cell.length_b   1.000
_cell.length_c   1.000
_cell.angle_alpha   90.00
_cell.angle_beta   90.00
_cell.angle_gamma   90.00
#
_symmetry.space_group_name_H-M   'P 1'
#
loop_
_entity.id
_entity.type
_entity.pdbx_description
1 polymer ?
#
loop_
_entity_poly.entity_id
_entity_poly.type
_entity_poly.pdbx_seq_one_letter_code
_entity_poly.pdbx_strand_id
1 'polypeptide(L)'
;MSNFDIVITETLTVELEVDPAVVDTCHSDSEEECTTDTARIFHENKDDKLQHRMLKITMNDKIYLAPIKPEEINHVLDVGTGHGTWAVEFATEFPNAHVIGTDLSPSTRESKPENCEFVVADAEETWDFPHKFDFIHFRDLMMCFESEKEVFRSAFNALEPGGYCQTLDARFPLDAIDSSVEGTAIAEWFQACCQSGEATGRPWTNVTKYMAWMEEIGFEDVTETVYHNAINDWPIGAKEKRIGAMMHKDIKLFLYSTKRTLKEALKWDEAHVDELLLKAKESVKDRNVHAYLPIYVVWGRKPFPSE
;
A
#
# COMPACT_ATOMS: atom_id res chain seq x y z
N MET A 1 26.66 -27.15 7.54
CA MET A 1 25.54 -27.08 8.49
C MET A 1 25.32 -25.60 8.78
N SER A 2 24.60 -24.91 7.89
CA SER A 2 24.21 -23.51 8.07
C SER A 2 22.87 -23.51 8.79
N ASN A 3 22.88 -23.16 10.07
CA ASN A 3 21.67 -22.74 10.77
C ASN A 3 21.31 -21.37 10.21
N PHE A 4 20.30 -21.32 9.34
CA PHE A 4 19.55 -20.08 9.13
C PHE A 4 18.43 -20.10 10.16
N ASP A 5 18.60 -19.30 11.21
CA ASP A 5 17.51 -18.95 12.11
C ASP A 5 16.53 -18.10 11.29
N ILE A 6 15.39 -18.70 10.90
CA ILE A 6 14.26 -17.97 10.35
C ILE A 6 13.77 -17.04 11.47
N VAL A 7 14.05 -15.74 11.33
CA VAL A 7 13.49 -14.74 12.21
C VAL A 7 12.10 -14.42 11.67
N ILE A 8 11.08 -15.09 12.22
CA ILE A 8 9.70 -14.62 12.12
C ILE A 8 9.65 -13.33 12.97
N THR A 9 9.79 -12.16 12.35
CA THR A 9 9.44 -10.89 12.99
C THR A 9 7.94 -10.66 12.86
N GLU A 10 7.13 -11.52 13.49
CA GLU A 10 5.74 -11.21 13.74
C GLU A 10 5.69 -10.08 14.78
N THR A 11 5.71 -8.83 14.33
CA THR A 11 5.26 -7.72 15.17
C THR A 11 3.73 -7.68 15.12
N LEU A 12 3.09 -8.72 15.63
CA LEU A 12 1.62 -8.81 15.77
C LEU A 12 1.08 -7.88 16.87
N THR A 13 1.96 -7.26 17.66
CA THR A 13 1.55 -6.38 18.75
C THR A 13 1.31 -4.98 18.22
N VAL A 14 0.08 -4.47 18.40
CA VAL A 14 -0.26 -3.08 18.11
C VAL A 14 0.36 -2.19 19.18
N GLU A 15 1.34 -1.37 18.82
CA GLU A 15 2.09 -0.49 19.74
C GLU A 15 1.52 0.94 19.83
N LEU A 16 0.25 1.15 19.48
CA LEU A 16 -0.39 2.46 19.54
C LEU A 16 -1.02 2.72 20.92
N GLU A 17 -0.71 3.87 21.52
CA GLU A 17 -1.30 4.32 22.79
C GLU A 17 -2.05 5.64 22.59
N VAL A 18 -3.19 5.82 23.25
CA VAL A 18 -4.01 7.05 23.14
C VAL A 18 -3.29 8.23 23.79
N ASP A 19 -3.22 9.37 23.09
CA ASP A 19 -2.75 10.61 23.68
C ASP A 19 -3.75 11.09 24.77
N PRO A 20 -3.33 11.28 26.03
CA PRO A 20 -4.23 11.75 27.10
C PRO A 20 -4.93 13.08 26.81
N ALA A 21 -4.44 13.86 25.85
CA ALA A 21 -5.04 15.12 25.40
C ALA A 21 -6.16 14.96 24.33
N VAL A 22 -6.65 13.75 24.07
CA VAL A 22 -7.63 13.43 23.00
C VAL A 22 -9.08 13.90 23.26
N VAL A 23 -9.40 14.43 24.43
CA VAL A 23 -10.79 14.78 24.82
C VAL A 23 -11.41 15.90 23.94
N ASP A 24 -12.47 15.58 23.20
CA ASP A 24 -13.32 16.53 22.43
C ASP A 24 -12.59 17.46 21.44
N THR A 25 -11.46 17.01 20.89
CA THR A 25 -10.70 17.82 19.92
C THR A 25 -10.89 17.33 18.49
N CYS A 26 -11.45 18.19 17.62
CA CYS A 26 -11.38 18.06 16.17
C CYS A 26 -10.37 19.08 15.61
N HIS A 27 -9.59 18.69 14.59
CA HIS A 27 -8.72 19.66 13.89
C HIS A 27 -9.54 20.62 13.04
N SER A 28 -9.12 21.89 13.02
CA SER A 28 -9.61 22.87 12.05
C SER A 28 -8.81 22.74 10.75
N ASP A 29 -9.43 22.23 9.69
CA ASP A 29 -8.85 22.25 8.35
C ASP A 29 -9.21 23.58 7.66
N SER A 30 -8.24 24.18 6.95
CA SER A 30 -8.57 25.11 5.87
C SER A 30 -9.18 24.33 4.71
N GLU A 31 -10.39 24.68 4.30
CA GLU A 31 -11.13 24.00 3.23
C GLU A 31 -10.37 24.11 1.90
N GLU A 32 -9.87 22.97 1.39
CA GLU A 32 -9.56 22.81 -0.03
C GLU A 32 -10.65 21.94 -0.66
N GLU A 33 -11.32 22.51 -1.67
CA GLU A 33 -12.40 21.91 -2.43
C GLU A 33 -11.80 20.93 -3.45
N CYS A 34 -12.08 19.62 -3.32
CA CYS A 34 -11.61 18.59 -4.24
C CYS A 34 -12.80 18.05 -5.04
N THR A 35 -12.72 18.11 -6.38
CA THR A 35 -13.80 17.81 -7.32
C THR A 35 -13.80 16.36 -7.81
N THR A 36 -14.96 15.91 -8.31
CA THR A 36 -15.35 14.50 -8.54
C THR A 36 -15.06 13.96 -9.94
N ASP A 37 -14.30 12.86 -10.04
CA ASP A 37 -14.43 11.74 -11.01
C ASP A 37 -13.48 10.59 -10.50
N THR A 38 -13.52 9.34 -10.98
CA THR A 38 -13.50 8.21 -10.00
C THR A 38 -12.66 6.92 -10.22
N ALA A 39 -11.66 6.84 -11.10
CA ALA A 39 -10.67 5.74 -11.02
C ALA A 39 -9.32 6.16 -11.61
N ARG A 40 -9.39 6.77 -12.81
CA ARG A 40 -8.31 7.62 -13.33
C ARG A 40 -7.95 8.72 -12.34
N ILE A 41 -8.92 9.23 -11.58
CA ILE A 41 -8.72 10.30 -10.61
C ILE A 41 -8.19 9.87 -9.26
N PHE A 42 -8.31 8.61 -8.82
CA PHE A 42 -7.44 8.19 -7.73
C PHE A 42 -5.99 8.35 -8.16
N HIS A 43 -5.62 7.94 -9.37
CA HIS A 43 -4.27 8.16 -9.90
C HIS A 43 -3.96 9.64 -10.24
N GLU A 44 -4.93 10.47 -10.65
CA GLU A 44 -4.71 11.90 -10.98
C GLU A 44 -4.72 12.82 -9.73
N ASN A 45 -5.43 12.46 -8.66
CA ASN A 45 -5.54 13.24 -7.42
C ASN A 45 -4.82 12.61 -6.21
N LYS A 46 -4.30 11.37 -6.31
CA LYS A 46 -3.43 10.81 -5.25
C LYS A 46 -2.18 11.66 -5.11
N ASP A 47 -1.81 11.90 -3.87
CA ASP A 47 -0.55 12.55 -3.56
C ASP A 47 0.51 11.46 -3.36
N ASP A 48 1.01 10.90 -4.46
CA ASP A 48 2.03 9.84 -4.46
C ASP A 48 3.27 10.22 -3.61
N LYS A 49 3.56 11.52 -3.49
CA LYS A 49 4.65 12.04 -2.66
C LYS A 49 4.31 12.01 -1.17
N LEU A 50 3.06 12.32 -0.81
CA LEU A 50 2.55 12.17 0.56
C LEU A 50 2.59 10.71 0.99
N GLN A 51 2.01 9.81 0.19
CA GLN A 51 1.97 8.37 0.49
C GLN A 51 3.38 7.80 0.63
N HIS A 52 4.27 8.08 -0.33
CA HIS A 52 5.66 7.64 -0.26
C HIS A 52 6.37 8.13 1.01
N ARG A 53 6.23 9.42 1.36
CA ARG A 53 6.83 9.97 2.58
C ARG A 53 6.25 9.35 3.85
N MET A 54 4.94 9.11 3.89
CA MET A 54 4.25 8.50 5.02
C MET A 54 4.70 7.04 5.24
N LEU A 55 4.76 6.25 4.17
CA LEU A 55 5.18 4.85 4.22
C LEU A 55 6.66 4.70 4.54
N LYS A 56 7.52 5.63 4.10
CA LYS A 56 8.91 5.70 4.58
C LYS A 56 8.98 5.91 6.09
N ILE A 57 8.26 6.89 6.63
CA ILE A 57 8.24 7.13 8.08
C ILE A 57 7.72 5.88 8.80
N THR A 58 6.66 5.26 8.29
CA THR A 58 6.08 4.01 8.81
C THR A 58 7.18 2.95 8.97
N MET A 59 7.96 2.70 7.91
CA MET A 59 9.06 1.74 7.85
C MET A 59 10.40 2.26 8.40
N ASN A 60 10.39 3.27 9.29
CA ASN A 60 11.61 3.85 9.89
C ASN A 60 12.62 4.36 8.86
N ASP A 61 12.12 5.17 7.92
CA ASP A 61 12.85 5.79 6.81
C ASP A 61 13.44 4.82 5.77
N LYS A 62 13.06 3.54 5.81
CA LYS A 62 13.38 2.56 4.76
C LYS A 62 12.37 2.61 3.60
N ILE A 63 12.82 2.21 2.41
CA ILE A 63 11.97 2.02 1.22
C ILE A 63 11.80 0.56 0.80
N TYR A 64 12.52 -0.37 1.44
CA TYR A 64 12.36 -1.82 1.33
C TYR A 64 12.79 -2.50 2.64
N LEU A 65 12.27 -3.70 2.89
CA LEU A 65 12.62 -4.56 4.04
C LEU A 65 13.28 -5.87 3.63
N ALA A 66 13.07 -6.34 2.39
CA ALA A 66 13.76 -7.51 1.86
C ALA A 66 15.29 -7.37 2.04
N PRO A 67 15.99 -8.43 2.48
CA PRO A 67 17.41 -8.38 2.82
C PRO A 67 18.32 -8.40 1.57
N ILE A 68 18.07 -7.49 0.63
CA ILE A 68 18.88 -7.30 -0.57
C ILE A 68 20.23 -6.66 -0.24
N LYS A 69 21.28 -7.05 -0.97
CA LYS A 69 22.62 -6.46 -0.82
C LYS A 69 22.89 -5.51 -1.99
N PRO A 70 23.18 -4.22 -1.76
CA PRO A 70 23.36 -3.24 -2.83
C PRO A 70 24.34 -3.63 -3.94
N GLU A 71 25.40 -4.37 -3.60
CA GLU A 71 26.41 -4.86 -4.53
C GLU A 71 25.94 -6.03 -5.42
N GLU A 72 24.83 -6.68 -5.07
CA GLU A 72 24.24 -7.82 -5.79
C GLU A 72 23.05 -7.40 -6.68
N ILE A 73 22.59 -6.15 -6.60
CA ILE A 73 21.41 -5.66 -7.32
C ILE A 73 21.80 -4.96 -8.62
N ASN A 74 21.37 -5.53 -9.75
CA ASN A 74 21.61 -5.03 -11.10
C ASN A 74 20.32 -4.64 -11.82
N HIS A 75 19.23 -5.37 -11.64
CA HIS A 75 17.95 -5.10 -12.31
C HIS A 75 16.79 -5.10 -11.30
N VAL A 76 16.01 -4.02 -11.31
CA VAL A 76 14.87 -3.84 -10.40
C VAL A 76 13.62 -3.48 -11.19
N LEU A 77 12.49 -4.06 -10.80
CA LEU A 77 11.18 -3.75 -11.34
C LEU A 77 10.28 -3.16 -10.25
N ASP A 78 9.76 -1.96 -10.45
CA ASP A 78 8.71 -1.34 -9.64
C ASP A 78 7.38 -1.43 -10.40
N VAL A 79 6.55 -2.41 -10.05
CA VAL A 79 5.27 -2.64 -10.71
C VAL A 79 4.23 -1.70 -10.12
N GLY A 80 3.40 -1.09 -10.97
CA GLY A 80 2.41 -0.10 -10.55
C GLY A 80 3.05 1.18 -10.02
N THR A 81 4.13 1.63 -10.68
CA THR A 81 5.00 2.71 -10.20
C THR A 81 4.28 4.06 -10.01
N GLY A 82 3.14 4.28 -10.68
CA GLY A 82 2.40 5.54 -10.65
C GLY A 82 3.27 6.72 -11.09
N HIS A 83 3.37 7.76 -10.24
CA HIS A 83 4.29 8.87 -10.49
C HIS A 83 5.79 8.45 -10.54
N GLY A 84 6.16 7.28 -10.02
CA GLY A 84 7.55 6.80 -10.04
C GLY A 84 8.42 7.37 -8.92
N THR A 85 7.82 7.87 -7.84
CA THR A 85 8.55 8.41 -6.69
C THR A 85 9.50 7.38 -6.09
N TRP A 86 9.01 6.14 -5.91
CA TRP A 86 9.80 5.06 -5.32
C TRP A 86 10.91 4.60 -6.25
N ALA A 87 10.59 4.30 -7.51
CA ALA A 87 11.58 3.86 -8.51
C ALA A 87 12.75 4.84 -8.62
N VAL A 88 12.49 6.15 -8.62
CA VAL A 88 13.58 7.14 -8.68
C VAL A 88 14.38 7.19 -7.39
N GLU A 89 13.73 7.13 -6.22
CA GLU A 89 14.48 7.11 -4.96
C GLU A 89 15.37 5.87 -4.87
N PHE A 90 14.84 4.69 -5.22
CA PHE A 90 15.61 3.46 -5.28
C PHE A 90 16.78 3.56 -6.28
N ALA A 91 16.55 4.05 -7.50
CA ALA A 91 17.61 4.24 -8.49
C ALA A 91 18.71 5.22 -8.02
N THR A 92 18.36 6.18 -7.16
CA THR A 92 19.30 7.12 -6.56
C THR A 92 20.15 6.45 -5.47
N GLU A 93 19.56 5.56 -4.67
CA GLU A 93 20.26 4.78 -3.63
C GLU A 93 21.12 3.65 -4.22
N PHE A 94 20.76 3.14 -5.41
CA PHE A 94 21.42 2.04 -6.10
C PHE A 94 21.92 2.47 -7.48
N PRO A 95 23.02 3.25 -7.56
CA PRO A 95 23.50 3.81 -8.83
C PRO A 95 23.98 2.76 -9.85
N ASN A 96 24.24 1.53 -9.40
CA ASN A 96 24.64 0.41 -10.27
C ASN A 96 23.44 -0.42 -10.77
N ALA A 97 22.26 -0.25 -10.16
CA ALA A 97 21.06 -0.97 -10.55
C ALA A 97 20.32 -0.20 -11.66
N HIS A 98 19.79 -0.93 -12.63
CA HIS A 98 18.84 -0.44 -13.61
C HIS A 98 17.42 -0.67 -13.10
N VAL A 99 16.67 0.41 -12.89
CA VAL A 99 15.31 0.38 -12.32
C VAL A 99 14.29 0.66 -13.41
N ILE A 100 13.39 -0.29 -13.64
CA ILE A 100 12.24 -0.15 -14.54
C ILE A 100 10.99 0.06 -13.67
N GLY A 101 10.28 1.17 -13.86
CA GLY A 101 8.94 1.36 -13.30
C GLY A 101 7.87 1.10 -14.35
N THR A 102 6.92 0.20 -14.07
CA THR A 102 5.78 -0.06 -14.97
C THR A 102 4.47 0.43 -14.41
N ASP A 103 3.59 0.93 -15.26
CA ASP A 103 2.22 1.31 -14.89
C ASP A 103 1.30 1.23 -16.14
N LEU A 104 -0.01 1.10 -15.92
CA LEU A 104 -1.01 1.15 -17.00
C LEU A 104 -1.05 2.52 -17.69
N SER A 105 -0.56 3.56 -17.01
CA SER A 105 -0.52 4.93 -17.47
C SER A 105 0.91 5.49 -17.50
N PRO A 106 1.22 6.43 -18.40
CA PRO A 106 2.54 7.05 -18.40
C PRO A 106 2.81 7.80 -17.08
N SER A 107 4.00 7.64 -16.52
CA SER A 107 4.45 8.48 -15.40
C SER A 107 4.46 9.96 -15.80
N THR A 108 3.96 10.81 -14.90
CA THR A 108 3.92 12.27 -15.07
C THR A 108 5.22 12.96 -14.63
N ARG A 109 6.26 12.19 -14.27
CA ARG A 109 7.50 12.73 -13.70
C ARG A 109 8.43 13.27 -14.77
N GLU A 110 8.85 14.52 -14.61
CA GLU A 110 9.73 15.20 -15.58
C GLU A 110 11.22 14.84 -15.44
N SER A 111 11.64 14.40 -14.24
CA SER A 111 13.06 14.14 -13.94
C SER A 111 13.24 12.77 -13.30
N LYS A 112 14.26 12.03 -13.77
CA LYS A 112 14.68 10.73 -13.25
C LYS A 112 16.19 10.53 -13.48
N PRO A 113 16.89 9.72 -12.67
CA PRO A 113 18.25 9.28 -12.93
C PRO A 113 18.41 8.57 -14.29
N GLU A 114 19.63 8.49 -14.81
CA GLU A 114 19.91 7.79 -16.07
C GLU A 114 19.66 6.28 -15.98
N ASN A 115 19.83 5.70 -14.79
CA ASN A 115 19.60 4.28 -14.49
C ASN A 115 18.14 3.96 -14.11
N CYS A 116 17.19 4.86 -14.37
CA CYS A 116 15.77 4.64 -14.11
C CYS A 116 14.98 4.87 -15.39
N GLU A 117 14.04 4.01 -15.74
CA GLU A 117 13.12 4.19 -16.87
C GLU A 117 11.68 3.85 -16.52
N PHE A 118 10.74 4.40 -17.28
CA PHE A 118 9.31 4.17 -17.11
C PHE A 118 8.73 3.57 -18.38
N VAL A 119 7.98 2.49 -18.23
CA VAL A 119 7.37 1.72 -19.33
C VAL A 119 5.88 1.59 -19.07
N VAL A 120 5.06 1.86 -20.08
CA VAL A 120 3.62 1.59 -19.99
C VAL A 120 3.41 0.10 -20.22
N ALA A 121 2.93 -0.61 -19.21
CA ALA A 121 2.70 -2.05 -19.26
C ALA A 121 1.61 -2.46 -18.28
N ASP A 122 0.80 -3.45 -18.67
CA ASP A 122 -0.16 -4.11 -17.80
C ASP A 122 0.53 -5.25 -17.05
N ALA A 123 0.41 -5.26 -15.72
CA ALA A 123 1.00 -6.30 -14.88
C ALA A 123 0.30 -7.65 -15.02
N GLU A 124 -0.94 -7.68 -15.51
CA GLU A 124 -1.72 -8.91 -15.77
C GLU A 124 -1.43 -9.52 -17.15
N GLU A 125 -0.66 -8.82 -18.00
CA GLU A 125 -0.17 -9.33 -19.28
C GLU A 125 1.18 -10.06 -19.15
N THR A 126 1.77 -10.45 -20.27
CA THR A 126 3.06 -11.17 -20.29
C THR A 126 4.23 -10.23 -20.04
N TRP A 127 5.14 -10.62 -19.15
CA TRP A 127 6.30 -9.81 -18.77
C TRP A 127 7.49 -10.08 -19.70
N ASP A 128 7.49 -9.42 -20.86
CA ASP A 128 8.49 -9.59 -21.93
C ASP A 128 9.73 -8.69 -21.74
N PHE A 129 10.44 -8.87 -20.63
CA PHE A 129 11.71 -8.17 -20.38
C PHE A 129 12.91 -8.96 -20.91
N PRO A 130 13.96 -8.27 -21.41
CA PRO A 130 15.15 -8.94 -21.94
C PRO A 130 16.04 -9.56 -20.85
N HIS A 131 15.80 -9.24 -19.59
CA HIS A 131 16.51 -9.74 -18.41
C HIS A 131 15.51 -10.14 -17.32
N LYS A 132 15.99 -10.95 -16.37
CA LYS A 132 15.32 -11.21 -15.11
C LYS A 132 15.72 -10.14 -14.09
N PHE A 133 15.00 -10.09 -12.97
CA PHE A 133 15.17 -9.09 -11.94
C PHE A 133 15.79 -9.66 -10.67
N ASP A 134 16.62 -8.87 -10.01
CA ASP A 134 17.16 -9.19 -8.68
C ASP A 134 16.17 -8.77 -7.58
N PHE A 135 15.37 -7.73 -7.84
CA PHE A 135 14.33 -7.25 -6.94
C PHE A 135 13.08 -6.78 -7.69
N ILE A 136 11.91 -7.19 -7.23
CA ILE A 136 10.62 -6.77 -7.76
C ILE A 136 9.79 -6.20 -6.61
N HIS A 137 9.28 -4.99 -6.79
CA HIS A 137 8.57 -4.22 -5.79
C HIS A 137 7.14 -3.92 -6.24
N PHE A 138 6.19 -4.04 -5.31
CA PHE A 138 4.79 -3.69 -5.45
C PHE A 138 4.37 -2.83 -4.26
N ARG A 139 3.59 -1.78 -4.48
CA ARG A 139 3.06 -0.96 -3.39
C ARG A 139 1.76 -0.24 -3.75
N ASP A 140 0.80 -0.28 -2.84
CA ASP A 140 -0.52 0.36 -2.96
C ASP A 140 -1.32 -0.18 -4.17
N LEU A 141 -1.32 -1.52 -4.35
CA LEU A 141 -1.89 -2.23 -5.50
C LEU A 141 -2.97 -3.26 -5.13
N MET A 142 -3.37 -3.32 -3.86
CA MET A 142 -4.34 -4.28 -3.32
C MET A 142 -5.70 -4.37 -4.04
N MET A 143 -6.04 -3.39 -4.88
CA MET A 143 -7.32 -3.31 -5.61
C MET A 143 -7.14 -3.25 -7.13
N CYS A 144 -5.90 -3.39 -7.61
CA CYS A 144 -5.54 -3.11 -8.99
C CYS A 144 -5.66 -4.32 -9.93
N PHE A 145 -5.59 -5.53 -9.39
CA PHE A 145 -5.53 -6.76 -10.18
C PHE A 145 -6.82 -7.57 -10.08
N GLU A 146 -7.13 -8.32 -11.13
CA GLU A 146 -8.14 -9.38 -11.09
C GLU A 146 -7.62 -10.59 -10.29
N SER A 147 -6.32 -10.87 -10.34
CA SER A 147 -5.66 -11.85 -9.48
C SER A 147 -4.24 -11.45 -9.09
N GLU A 148 -4.07 -10.93 -7.87
CA GLU A 148 -2.77 -10.58 -7.32
C GLU A 148 -1.85 -11.80 -7.23
N LYS A 149 -2.41 -12.99 -6.94
CA LYS A 149 -1.65 -14.24 -6.91
C LYS A 149 -1.03 -14.60 -8.25
N GLU A 150 -1.72 -14.36 -9.36
CA GLU A 150 -1.16 -14.60 -10.70
C GLU A 150 -0.06 -13.58 -11.02
N VAL A 151 -0.25 -12.31 -10.63
CA VAL A 151 0.78 -11.27 -10.76
C VAL A 151 2.03 -11.61 -9.94
N PHE A 152 1.87 -12.11 -8.71
CA PHE A 152 2.99 -12.60 -7.90
C PHE A 152 3.69 -13.81 -8.54
N ARG A 153 2.96 -14.66 -9.26
CA ARG A 153 3.56 -15.76 -10.03
C ARG A 153 4.36 -15.24 -11.23
N SER A 154 3.88 -14.20 -11.91
CA SER A 154 4.64 -13.50 -12.94
C SER A 154 5.94 -12.91 -12.37
N ALA A 155 5.86 -12.27 -11.20
CA ALA A 155 7.04 -11.78 -10.47
C ALA A 155 8.02 -12.91 -10.15
N PHE A 156 7.56 -14.02 -9.58
CA PHE A 156 8.38 -15.20 -9.31
C PHE A 156 9.10 -15.70 -10.56
N ASN A 157 8.38 -15.79 -11.68
CA ASN A 157 8.96 -16.22 -12.95
C ASN A 157 9.97 -15.21 -13.51
N ALA A 158 9.77 -13.92 -13.26
CA ALA A 158 10.63 -12.83 -13.72
C ALA A 158 11.87 -12.59 -12.84
N LEU A 159 11.94 -13.18 -11.65
CA LEU A 159 13.11 -13.09 -10.77
C LEU A 159 14.27 -14.02 -11.21
N GLU A 160 15.49 -13.55 -10.99
CA GLU A 160 16.68 -14.40 -10.93
C GLU A 160 16.59 -15.34 -9.72
N PRO A 161 17.22 -16.53 -9.77
CA PRO A 161 17.38 -17.34 -8.56
C PRO A 161 18.12 -16.55 -7.46
N GLY A 162 17.56 -16.53 -6.25
CA GLY A 162 18.04 -15.68 -5.16
C GLY A 162 17.47 -14.26 -5.14
N GLY A 163 16.74 -13.84 -6.18
CA GLY A 163 16.08 -12.54 -6.23
C GLY A 163 14.87 -12.45 -5.30
N TYR A 164 14.46 -11.23 -4.95
CA TYR A 164 13.38 -10.97 -3.98
C TYR A 164 12.17 -10.30 -4.61
N CYS A 165 10.98 -10.70 -4.17
CA CYS A 165 9.74 -9.97 -4.40
C CYS A 165 9.30 -9.34 -3.08
N GLN A 166 8.89 -8.08 -3.08
CA GLN A 166 8.29 -7.41 -1.92
C GLN A 166 7.02 -6.68 -2.31
N THR A 167 5.98 -6.84 -1.49
CA THR A 167 4.72 -6.12 -1.57
C THR A 167 4.53 -5.26 -0.32
N LEU A 168 3.91 -4.09 -0.46
CA LEU A 168 3.47 -3.27 0.66
C LEU A 168 2.05 -2.77 0.40
N ASP A 169 1.09 -3.21 1.22
CA ASP A 169 -0.31 -2.80 1.07
C ASP A 169 -1.02 -2.64 2.43
N ALA A 170 -2.02 -1.75 2.46
CA ALA A 170 -2.89 -1.59 3.61
C ALA A 170 -3.95 -2.70 3.64
N ARG A 171 -4.17 -3.32 4.80
CA ARG A 171 -5.20 -4.35 4.95
C ARG A 171 -6.54 -3.72 5.32
N PHE A 172 -7.59 -4.03 4.56
CA PHE A 172 -8.94 -3.55 4.79
C PHE A 172 -9.88 -4.65 5.30
N PRO A 173 -10.98 -4.28 5.99
CA PRO A 173 -11.37 -2.92 6.44
C PRO A 173 -10.61 -2.51 7.71
N LEU A 174 -10.40 -1.22 8.02
CA LEU A 174 -9.70 -0.71 9.22
C LEU A 174 -9.93 -1.49 10.54
N ASP A 175 -8.95 -1.45 11.47
CA ASP A 175 -9.07 -1.94 12.85
C ASP A 175 -9.06 -0.79 13.87
N ALA A 176 -9.38 -1.09 15.14
CA ALA A 176 -9.27 -0.15 16.24
C ALA A 176 -8.71 -0.83 17.48
N ILE A 177 -8.05 -0.06 18.35
CA ILE A 177 -7.49 -0.59 19.61
C ILE A 177 -8.56 -0.81 20.70
N ASP A 178 -9.77 -0.29 20.47
CA ASP A 178 -10.95 -0.40 21.34
C ASP A 178 -12.25 -0.34 20.50
N SER A 179 -13.40 -0.23 21.15
CA SER A 179 -14.73 -0.14 20.51
C SER A 179 -15.07 1.24 19.93
N SER A 180 -14.15 2.20 19.89
CA SER A 180 -14.42 3.58 19.45
C SER A 180 -14.92 3.70 18.00
N VAL A 181 -14.60 2.71 17.16
CA VAL A 181 -14.98 2.71 15.75
C VAL A 181 -16.38 2.16 15.48
N GLU A 182 -17.00 1.51 16.47
CA GLU A 182 -18.32 0.90 16.33
C GLU A 182 -19.40 1.95 16.03
N GLY A 183 -20.17 1.73 14.96
CA GLY A 183 -21.25 2.64 14.54
C GLY A 183 -20.79 3.94 13.88
N THR A 184 -19.48 4.13 13.67
CA THR A 184 -18.96 5.29 12.95
C THR A 184 -19.17 5.15 11.43
N ALA A 185 -19.32 6.28 10.74
CA ALA A 185 -19.46 6.28 9.29
C ALA A 185 -18.16 5.87 8.58
N ILE A 186 -16.99 6.07 9.20
CA ILE A 186 -15.73 5.59 8.64
C ILE A 186 -15.66 4.06 8.62
N ALA A 187 -16.13 3.39 9.67
CA ALA A 187 -16.24 1.94 9.69
C ALA A 187 -17.20 1.43 8.61
N GLU A 188 -18.40 2.04 8.51
CA GLU A 188 -19.39 1.72 7.49
C GLU A 188 -18.81 1.88 6.07
N TRP A 189 -18.08 2.97 5.81
CA TRP A 189 -17.46 3.20 4.52
C TRP A 189 -16.40 2.16 4.17
N PHE A 190 -15.47 1.82 5.08
CA PHE A 190 -14.49 0.77 4.81
C PHE A 190 -15.14 -0.62 4.59
N GLN A 191 -16.25 -0.90 5.27
CA GLN A 191 -17.03 -2.11 5.02
C GLN A 191 -17.69 -2.08 3.63
N ALA A 192 -18.27 -0.95 3.24
CA ALA A 192 -18.86 -0.77 1.90
C ALA A 192 -17.80 -0.91 0.78
N CYS A 193 -16.59 -0.42 1.02
CA CYS A 193 -15.43 -0.62 0.17
C CYS A 193 -15.09 -2.11 -0.01
N CYS A 194 -15.00 -2.86 1.09
CA CYS A 194 -14.76 -4.32 1.03
C CYS A 194 -15.88 -5.07 0.29
N GLN A 195 -17.15 -4.74 0.59
CA GLN A 195 -18.31 -5.31 -0.09
C GLN A 195 -18.29 -5.00 -1.60
N SER A 196 -17.83 -3.81 -1.98
CA SER A 196 -17.71 -3.43 -3.39
C SER A 196 -16.65 -4.25 -4.11
N GLY A 197 -15.50 -4.48 -3.48
CA GLY A 197 -14.46 -5.36 -4.01
C GLY A 197 -14.96 -6.80 -4.20
N GLU A 198 -15.68 -7.34 -3.22
CA GLU A 198 -16.30 -8.68 -3.34
C GLU A 198 -17.33 -8.72 -4.49
N ALA A 199 -18.17 -7.69 -4.62
CA ALA A 199 -19.18 -7.63 -5.67
C ALA A 199 -18.60 -7.51 -7.10
N THR A 200 -17.38 -6.98 -7.25
CA THR A 200 -16.68 -6.83 -8.53
C THR A 200 -15.66 -7.94 -8.81
N GLY A 201 -15.54 -8.93 -7.91
CA GLY A 201 -14.60 -10.04 -8.07
C GLY A 201 -13.14 -9.68 -7.77
N ARG A 202 -12.89 -8.53 -7.11
CA ARG A 202 -11.57 -8.05 -6.68
C ARG A 202 -11.60 -7.74 -5.19
N PRO A 203 -11.54 -8.76 -4.30
CA PRO A 203 -11.69 -8.54 -2.86
C PRO A 203 -10.59 -7.67 -2.28
N TRP A 204 -10.97 -6.55 -1.65
CA TRP A 204 -10.01 -5.64 -0.98
C TRP A 204 -9.51 -6.20 0.37
N THR A 205 -9.79 -7.46 0.65
CA THR A 205 -9.39 -8.17 1.88
C THR A 205 -8.19 -9.10 1.64
N ASN A 206 -7.70 -9.20 0.40
CA ASN A 206 -6.71 -10.18 -0.04
C ASN A 206 -5.31 -10.00 0.58
N VAL A 207 -4.97 -8.83 1.13
CA VAL A 207 -3.64 -8.54 1.70
C VAL A 207 -3.20 -9.58 2.74
N THR A 208 -4.14 -10.08 3.56
CA THR A 208 -3.86 -11.15 4.55
C THR A 208 -3.46 -12.50 3.93
N LYS A 209 -3.60 -12.67 2.62
CA LYS A 209 -3.28 -13.90 1.88
C LYS A 209 -1.92 -13.84 1.20
N TYR A 210 -1.26 -12.67 1.17
CA TYR A 210 -0.06 -12.47 0.35
C TYR A 210 1.09 -13.40 0.75
N MET A 211 1.37 -13.55 2.05
CA MET A 211 2.38 -14.48 2.55
C MET A 211 2.10 -15.92 2.07
N ALA A 212 0.91 -16.43 2.37
CA ALA A 212 0.51 -17.79 1.96
C ALA A 212 0.56 -17.99 0.43
N TRP A 213 0.16 -16.99 -0.34
CA TRP A 213 0.23 -17.04 -1.80
C TRP A 213 1.66 -17.07 -2.31
N MET A 214 2.57 -16.30 -1.72
CA MET A 214 3.99 -16.34 -2.07
C MET A 214 4.58 -17.72 -1.75
N GLU A 215 4.29 -18.29 -0.58
CA GLU A 215 4.71 -19.65 -0.23
C GLU A 215 4.18 -20.71 -1.22
N GLU A 216 2.89 -20.65 -1.55
CA GLU A 216 2.26 -21.58 -2.51
C GLU A 216 2.84 -21.48 -3.94
N ILE A 217 3.32 -20.29 -4.33
CA ILE A 217 3.99 -20.07 -5.62
C ILE A 217 5.39 -20.69 -5.64
N GLY A 218 6.02 -20.84 -4.47
CA GLY A 218 7.37 -21.38 -4.30
C GLY A 218 8.42 -20.36 -3.90
N PHE A 219 8.02 -19.19 -3.39
CA PHE A 219 8.96 -18.32 -2.68
C PHE A 219 9.40 -18.97 -1.36
N GLU A 220 10.65 -18.74 -0.97
CA GLU A 220 11.25 -19.15 0.29
C GLU A 220 11.56 -17.95 1.17
N ASP A 221 11.87 -18.21 2.44
CA ASP A 221 12.18 -17.18 3.44
C ASP A 221 11.09 -16.09 3.54
N VAL A 222 9.83 -16.47 3.27
CA VAL A 222 8.72 -15.51 3.21
C VAL A 222 8.53 -14.89 4.58
N THR A 223 8.61 -13.57 4.64
CA THR A 223 8.50 -12.79 5.87
C THR A 223 7.41 -11.76 5.72
N GLU A 224 6.57 -11.65 6.75
CA GLU A 224 5.54 -10.63 6.89
C GLU A 224 5.91 -9.70 8.05
N THR A 225 5.84 -8.40 7.80
CA THR A 225 5.96 -7.36 8.84
C THR A 225 4.74 -6.48 8.78
N VAL A 226 4.06 -6.32 9.91
CA VAL A 226 2.84 -5.49 10.01
C VAL A 226 3.16 -4.22 10.80
N TYR A 227 2.88 -3.07 10.19
CA TYR A 227 2.84 -1.77 10.86
C TYR A 227 1.41 -1.32 11.09
N HIS A 228 1.20 -0.36 12.01
CA HIS A 228 -0.14 0.12 12.37
C HIS A 228 -0.22 1.62 12.17
N ASN A 229 -0.82 2.05 11.06
CA ASN A 229 -0.95 3.46 10.71
C ASN A 229 -2.30 3.99 11.20
N ALA A 230 -2.29 4.78 12.27
CA ALA A 230 -3.49 5.46 12.77
C ALA A 230 -4.14 6.32 11.67
N ILE A 231 -5.47 6.34 11.62
CA ILE A 231 -6.21 7.08 10.59
C ILE A 231 -6.21 8.60 10.83
N ASN A 232 -5.86 9.03 12.05
CA ASN A 232 -5.66 10.41 12.47
C ASN A 232 -4.62 10.49 13.61
N ASP A 233 -4.43 11.66 14.21
CA ASP A 233 -3.40 11.92 15.22
C ASP A 233 -3.85 11.70 16.69
N TRP A 234 -4.78 10.77 16.91
CA TRP A 234 -5.14 10.28 18.23
C TRP A 234 -3.98 9.62 19.01
N PRO A 235 -3.00 8.92 18.40
CA PRO A 235 -1.98 8.26 19.19
C PRO A 235 -1.00 9.26 19.82
N ILE A 236 -0.42 8.86 20.95
CA ILE A 236 0.76 9.51 21.51
C ILE A 236 1.99 9.23 20.63
N GLY A 237 2.96 10.14 20.66
CA GLY A 237 4.21 10.00 19.93
C GLY A 237 4.28 10.91 18.70
N ALA A 238 5.46 11.52 18.49
CA ALA A 238 5.64 12.50 17.42
C ALA A 238 5.63 11.85 16.02
N LYS A 239 6.10 10.60 15.92
CA LYS A 239 6.10 9.82 14.68
C LYS A 239 4.65 9.44 14.32
N GLU A 240 3.92 8.91 15.29
CA GLU A 240 2.56 8.39 15.16
C GLU A 240 1.59 9.51 14.79
N LYS A 241 1.67 10.66 15.47
CA LYS A 241 0.87 11.86 15.10
C LYS A 241 1.16 12.35 13.69
N ARG A 242 2.42 12.31 13.26
CA ARG A 242 2.82 12.71 11.91
C ARG A 242 2.27 11.76 10.85
N ILE A 243 2.32 10.44 11.11
CA ILE A 243 1.69 9.44 10.25
C ILE A 243 0.18 9.68 10.21
N GLY A 244 -0.47 9.83 11.37
CA GLY A 244 -1.91 10.08 11.50
C GLY A 244 -2.40 11.30 10.73
N ALA A 245 -1.67 12.42 10.80
CA ALA A 245 -1.99 13.62 10.02
C ALA A 245 -1.90 13.39 8.50
N MET A 246 -0.93 12.57 8.04
CA MET A 246 -0.77 12.22 6.62
C MET A 246 -1.85 11.23 6.17
N MET A 247 -2.16 10.21 6.98
CA MET A 247 -3.24 9.25 6.76
C MET A 247 -4.60 9.93 6.68
N HIS A 248 -4.87 10.90 7.56
CA HIS A 248 -6.11 11.68 7.52
C HIS A 248 -6.29 12.38 6.17
N LYS A 249 -5.23 13.01 5.65
CA LYS A 249 -5.26 13.63 4.30
C LYS A 249 -5.48 12.57 3.21
N ASP A 250 -4.77 11.44 3.29
CA ASP A 250 -4.84 10.38 2.29
C ASP A 250 -6.22 9.72 2.23
N ILE A 251 -6.80 9.34 3.37
CA ILE A 251 -8.14 8.76 3.47
C ILE A 251 -9.20 9.74 2.93
N LYS A 252 -9.05 11.05 3.18
CA LYS A 252 -9.97 12.06 2.62
C LYS A 252 -9.96 12.07 1.10
N LEU A 253 -8.79 11.96 0.46
CA LEU A 253 -8.69 11.84 -0.99
C LEU A 253 -9.29 10.51 -1.48
N PHE A 254 -9.01 9.43 -0.76
CA PHE A 254 -9.51 8.10 -1.11
C PHE A 254 -11.05 8.01 -1.03
N LEU A 255 -11.67 8.56 0.02
CA LEU A 255 -13.13 8.69 0.19
C LEU A 255 -13.80 9.17 -1.09
N TYR A 256 -13.37 10.31 -1.63
CA TYR A 256 -13.96 10.88 -2.85
C TYR A 256 -13.81 9.98 -4.07
N SER A 257 -12.70 9.27 -4.18
CA SER A 257 -12.45 8.38 -5.31
C SER A 257 -13.37 7.14 -5.33
N THR A 258 -13.90 6.73 -4.17
CA THR A 258 -14.75 5.52 -4.05
C THR A 258 -16.21 5.72 -4.50
N LYS A 259 -16.67 6.97 -4.70
CA LYS A 259 -18.09 7.29 -4.97
C LYS A 259 -18.69 6.42 -6.08
N ARG A 260 -18.02 6.31 -7.22
CA ARG A 260 -18.51 5.51 -8.36
C ARG A 260 -18.50 4.03 -8.06
N THR A 261 -17.43 3.52 -7.47
CA THR A 261 -17.29 2.11 -7.07
C THR A 261 -18.45 1.70 -6.17
N LEU A 262 -18.74 2.47 -5.12
CA LEU A 262 -19.87 2.19 -4.22
C LEU A 262 -21.21 2.21 -4.96
N LYS A 263 -21.46 3.23 -5.78
CA LYS A 263 -22.70 3.34 -6.58
C LYS A 263 -22.88 2.15 -7.53
N GLU A 264 -21.85 1.80 -8.29
CA GLU A 264 -21.94 0.78 -9.34
C GLU A 264 -21.95 -0.63 -8.75
N ALA A 265 -21.05 -0.94 -7.79
CA ALA A 265 -20.92 -2.26 -7.20
C ALA A 265 -22.08 -2.61 -6.25
N LEU A 266 -22.47 -1.66 -5.38
CA LEU A 266 -23.52 -1.89 -4.37
C LEU A 266 -24.91 -1.46 -4.85
N LYS A 267 -25.01 -0.83 -6.03
CA LYS A 267 -26.26 -0.29 -6.60
C LYS A 267 -26.94 0.73 -5.69
N TRP A 268 -26.14 1.47 -4.91
CA TRP A 268 -26.62 2.52 -4.03
C TRP A 268 -26.96 3.78 -4.81
N ASP A 269 -27.95 4.52 -4.31
CA ASP A 269 -28.25 5.84 -4.85
C ASP A 269 -27.15 6.85 -4.48
N GLU A 270 -27.03 7.89 -5.30
CA GLU A 270 -25.97 8.88 -5.15
C GLU A 270 -26.08 9.68 -3.85
N ALA A 271 -27.30 10.01 -3.42
CA ALA A 271 -27.51 10.81 -2.22
C ALA A 271 -27.07 10.04 -0.96
N HIS A 272 -27.37 8.74 -0.91
CA HIS A 272 -26.88 7.87 0.17
C HIS A 272 -25.35 7.79 0.20
N VAL A 273 -24.71 7.62 -0.96
CA VAL A 273 -23.23 7.58 -1.04
C VAL A 273 -22.63 8.92 -0.61
N ASP A 274 -23.16 10.04 -1.08
CA ASP A 274 -22.67 11.37 -0.70
C ASP A 274 -22.81 11.64 0.81
N GLU A 275 -23.94 11.22 1.40
CA GLU A 275 -24.16 11.32 2.85
C GLU A 275 -23.14 10.49 3.63
N LEU A 276 -22.88 9.25 3.21
CA LEU A 276 -21.89 8.38 3.83
C LEU A 276 -20.48 8.98 3.74
N LEU A 277 -20.06 9.43 2.55
CA LEU A 277 -18.73 10.02 2.35
C LEU A 277 -18.54 11.29 3.20
N LEU A 278 -19.58 12.13 3.33
CA LEU A 278 -19.54 13.32 4.18
C LEU A 278 -19.39 12.95 5.66
N LYS A 279 -20.17 11.98 6.15
CA LYS A 279 -20.10 11.52 7.55
C LYS A 279 -18.78 10.81 7.85
N ALA A 280 -18.27 10.02 6.92
CA ALA A 280 -16.99 9.33 7.04
C ALA A 280 -15.84 10.34 7.10
N LYS A 281 -15.87 11.40 6.28
CA LYS A 281 -14.90 12.51 6.33
C LYS A 281 -14.83 13.16 7.72
N GLU A 282 -15.98 13.36 8.37
CA GLU A 282 -15.99 13.90 9.75
C GLU A 282 -15.52 12.86 10.78
N SER A 283 -15.86 11.58 10.58
CA SER A 283 -15.40 10.49 11.47
C SER A 283 -13.88 10.34 11.48
N VAL A 284 -13.19 10.55 10.34
CA VAL A 284 -11.71 10.50 10.30
C VAL A 284 -11.08 11.62 11.12
N LYS A 285 -11.73 12.77 11.26
CA LYS A 285 -11.20 13.89 12.07
C LYS A 285 -11.38 13.69 13.57
N ASP A 286 -12.30 12.81 13.98
CA ASP A 286 -12.63 12.59 15.37
C ASP A 286 -11.51 11.82 16.05
N ARG A 287 -10.77 12.50 16.94
CA ARG A 287 -9.66 11.89 17.68
C ARG A 287 -10.14 10.87 18.71
N ASN A 288 -11.45 10.83 19.03
CA ASN A 288 -12.03 9.77 19.85
C ASN A 288 -12.19 8.44 19.08
N VAL A 289 -12.00 8.43 17.76
CA VAL A 289 -11.98 7.22 16.93
C VAL A 289 -10.55 6.69 16.87
N HIS A 290 -10.22 5.73 17.74
CA HIS A 290 -8.89 5.15 17.91
C HIS A 290 -8.58 4.04 16.88
N ALA A 291 -8.82 4.35 15.62
CA ALA A 291 -8.67 3.43 14.50
C ALA A 291 -7.32 3.52 13.79
N TYR A 292 -6.93 2.44 13.14
CA TYR A 292 -5.72 2.32 12.34
C TYR A 292 -5.91 1.36 11.15
N LEU A 293 -5.06 1.52 10.14
CA LEU A 293 -4.90 0.56 9.06
C LEU A 293 -3.62 -0.25 9.30
N PRO A 294 -3.70 -1.59 9.39
CA PRO A 294 -2.52 -2.43 9.30
C PRO A 294 -1.87 -2.29 7.92
N ILE A 295 -0.57 -2.07 7.88
CA ILE A 295 0.24 -2.00 6.66
C ILE A 295 1.13 -3.23 6.62
N TYR A 296 0.86 -4.12 5.67
CA TYR A 296 1.57 -5.37 5.50
C TYR A 296 2.73 -5.15 4.53
N VAL A 297 3.94 -5.46 4.99
CA VAL A 297 5.10 -5.62 4.10
C VAL A 297 5.41 -7.11 4.05
N VAL A 298 5.19 -7.72 2.90
CA VAL A 298 5.48 -9.15 2.67
C VAL A 298 6.59 -9.24 1.66
N TRP A 299 7.61 -10.04 1.92
CA TRP A 299 8.64 -10.34 0.94
C TRP A 299 9.02 -11.81 0.98
N GLY A 300 9.53 -12.30 -0.14
CA GLY A 300 10.01 -13.67 -0.28
C GLY A 300 11.09 -13.75 -1.36
N ARG A 301 11.98 -14.73 -1.21
CA ARG A 301 13.11 -14.99 -2.11
C ARG A 301 12.75 -16.11 -3.08
N LYS A 302 13.20 -16.01 -4.32
CA LYS A 302 13.18 -17.15 -5.24
C LYS A 302 14.31 -18.14 -4.87
N PRO A 303 14.04 -19.44 -4.73
CA PRO A 303 15.07 -20.41 -4.38
C PRO A 303 16.21 -20.43 -5.40
N PHE A 304 17.42 -20.78 -4.94
CA PHE A 304 18.48 -21.15 -5.87
C PHE A 304 18.15 -22.51 -6.51
N PRO A 305 18.63 -22.82 -7.73
CA PRO A 305 18.26 -24.07 -8.42
C PRO A 305 18.71 -25.36 -7.71
N SER A 306 19.49 -25.26 -6.64
CA SER A 306 20.11 -26.37 -5.91
C SER A 306 19.70 -26.46 -4.44
N GLU A 307 18.73 -25.65 -4.00
CA GLU A 307 18.11 -25.72 -2.67
C GLU A 307 16.94 -26.71 -2.63
#